data_AF-A0A8S2RHQ4-F1
#
_entry.id   AF-A0A8S2RHQ4-F1
#
_cell.length_a   1.000
_cell.length_b   1.000
_cell.length_c   1.000
_cell.angle_alpha   90.00
_cell.angle_beta   90.00
_cell.angle_gamma   90.00
#
_symmetry.space_group_name_H-M   'P 1'
#
loop_
_entity.id
_entity.type
_entity.pdbx_description
1 polymer ?
#
loop_
_entity_poly.entity_id
_entity_poly.type
_entity_poly.pdbx_seq_one_letter_code
_entity_poly.pdbx_strand_id
1 'polypeptide(L)'
;MGQFKRIANIIQPFFNPDECFNFINSVEDEKIYFIVSGSLGQQMAPRLENLDQVQCIYLFCGNKANHEEWIKKYKKIKSIHTKIKELCLTVKYDINQFDKGLTSISILSRVSM
;
A
#
# COMPACT_ATOMS: atom_id res chain seq x y z
N MET A 1 -14.87 -25.19 5.16
CA MET A 1 -14.24 -24.57 6.33
C MET A 1 -13.77 -23.18 5.93
N GLY A 2 -14.47 -22.12 6.38
CA GLY A 2 -14.01 -20.75 6.15
C GLY A 2 -12.88 -20.43 7.13
N GLN A 3 -11.68 -20.18 6.61
CA GLN A 3 -10.55 -19.74 7.43
C GLN A 3 -10.55 -18.21 7.46
N PHE A 4 -10.80 -17.63 8.63
CA PHE A 4 -10.55 -16.21 8.85
C PHE A 4 -9.03 -15.99 8.82
N LYS A 5 -8.50 -15.45 7.72
CA LYS A 5 -7.10 -15.00 7.67
C LYS A 5 -6.96 -13.82 8.63
N ARG A 6 -6.14 -13.98 9.67
CA ARG A 6 -5.77 -12.91 10.59
C ARG A 6 -4.85 -11.94 9.84
N ILE A 7 -5.25 -10.68 9.70
CA ILE A 7 -4.39 -9.64 9.13
C ILE A 7 -3.27 -9.38 10.13
N ALA A 8 -2.07 -9.87 9.83
CA ALA A 8 -0.86 -9.51 10.56
C ALA A 8 -0.25 -8.28 9.88
N ASN A 9 -0.26 -7.13 10.56
CA ASN A 9 0.44 -5.94 10.06
C ASN A 9 1.96 -6.13 10.29
N ILE A 10 2.66 -6.73 9.33
CA ILE A 10 4.11 -6.89 9.37
C ILE A 10 4.75 -5.61 8.81
N ILE A 11 5.60 -4.96 9.61
CA ILE A 11 6.43 -3.84 9.17
C ILE A 11 7.82 -4.41 8.86
N GLN A 12 8.19 -4.44 7.58
CA GLN A 12 9.48 -4.92 7.12
C GLN A 12 10.32 -3.75 6.54
N PRO A 13 11.32 -3.23 7.26
CA PRO A 13 12.18 -2.17 6.76
C PRO A 13 13.26 -2.72 5.82
N PHE A 14 13.66 -1.91 4.83
CA PHE A 14 14.76 -2.21 3.92
C PHE A 14 15.64 -0.98 3.69
N PHE A 15 16.94 -1.21 3.55
CA PHE A 15 17.91 -0.17 3.20
C PHE A 15 18.48 -0.36 1.79
N ASN A 16 18.38 -1.58 1.25
CA ASN A 16 18.77 -1.93 -0.11
C ASN A 16 17.51 -2.04 -1.00
N PRO A 17 17.39 -1.23 -2.07
CA PRO A 17 16.26 -1.27 -2.99
C PRO A 17 16.05 -2.62 -3.67
N ASP A 18 17.12 -3.36 -3.98
CA ASP A 18 17.01 -4.64 -4.68
C ASP A 18 16.56 -5.76 -3.74
N GLU A 19 17.05 -5.79 -2.50
CA GLU A 19 16.53 -6.71 -1.48
C GLU A 19 15.04 -6.45 -1.21
N CYS A 20 14.65 -5.18 -1.12
CA CYS A 20 13.25 -4.79 -0.97
C CYS A 20 12.40 -5.27 -2.15
N PHE A 21 12.87 -5.05 -3.38
CA PHE A 21 12.17 -5.49 -4.58
C PHE A 21 12.04 -7.02 -4.65
N ASN A 22 13.11 -7.75 -4.32
CA ASN A 22 13.09 -9.21 -4.29
C ASN A 22 12.12 -9.74 -3.24
N PHE A 23 12.08 -9.12 -2.05
CA PHE A 23 11.10 -9.45 -1.03
C PHE A 23 9.67 -9.23 -1.53
N ILE A 24 9.38 -8.06 -2.11
CA ILE A 24 8.05 -7.76 -2.67
C ILE A 24 7.62 -8.81 -3.70
N ASN A 25 8.54 -9.29 -4.54
CA ASN A 25 8.24 -10.34 -5.53
C ASN A 25 8.03 -11.72 -4.91
N SER A 26 8.58 -11.99 -3.72
CA SER A 26 8.38 -13.25 -2.99
C SER A 26 7.06 -13.32 -2.22
N VAL A 27 6.35 -12.19 -2.07
CA VAL A 27 5.07 -12.14 -1.38
C VAL A 27 3.95 -12.59 -2.31
N GLU A 28 3.34 -13.72 -1.96
CA GLU A 28 2.18 -14.30 -2.64
C GLU A 28 0.92 -14.11 -1.77
N ASP A 29 -0.24 -13.94 -2.40
CA ASP A 29 -1.56 -13.85 -1.76
C ASP A 29 -1.77 -12.76 -0.69
N GLU A 30 -0.83 -11.81 -0.58
CA GLU A 30 -0.93 -10.65 0.31
C GLU A 30 -0.87 -9.33 -0.46
N LYS A 31 -1.32 -8.26 0.20
CA LYS A 31 -1.30 -6.89 -0.34
C LYS A 31 -0.32 -6.04 0.46
N ILE A 32 0.53 -5.33 -0.25
CA ILE A 32 1.60 -4.51 0.27
C ILE A 32 1.21 -3.05 0.15
N TYR A 33 1.25 -2.36 1.29
CA TYR A 33 1.22 -0.91 1.40
C TYR A 33 2.66 -0.42 1.55
N PHE A 34 3.23 0.08 0.45
CA PHE A 34 4.65 0.40 0.40
C PHE A 34 4.90 1.85 0.80
N ILE A 35 5.82 2.08 1.73
CA ILE A 35 6.27 3.41 2.13
C ILE A 35 7.71 3.59 1.64
N VAL A 36 7.99 4.67 0.92
CA VAL A 36 9.30 4.93 0.33
C VAL A 36 9.75 6.36 0.60
N SER A 37 11.06 6.54 0.80
CA SER A 37 11.63 7.88 0.83
C SER A 37 11.56 8.55 -0.55
N GLY A 38 11.55 9.88 -0.61
CA GLY A 38 11.59 10.59 -1.89
C GLY A 38 12.80 10.23 -2.75
N SER A 39 13.98 10.03 -2.13
CA SER A 39 15.21 9.66 -2.84
C SER A 39 15.12 8.29 -3.51
N LEU A 40 14.51 7.30 -2.85
CA LEU A 40 14.36 5.95 -3.39
C LEU A 40 13.10 5.77 -4.24
N GLY A 41 12.13 6.67 -4.10
CA GLY A 41 10.89 6.61 -4.87
C GLY A 41 11.13 6.68 -6.38
N GLN A 42 12.15 7.41 -6.85
CA GLN A 42 12.54 7.47 -8.27
C GLN A 42 12.83 6.10 -8.85
N GLN A 43 13.58 5.31 -8.09
CA GLN A 43 14.04 3.99 -8.49
C GLN A 43 12.93 2.94 -8.31
N MET A 44 12.16 3.04 -7.22
CA MET A 44 11.20 2.02 -6.85
C MET A 44 9.85 2.15 -7.57
N ALA A 45 9.29 3.35 -7.69
CA ALA A 45 7.95 3.52 -8.28
C ALA A 45 7.78 2.89 -9.68
N PRO A 46 8.71 3.08 -10.65
CA PRO A 46 8.58 2.43 -11.96
C PRO A 46 8.61 0.90 -11.90
N ARG A 47 9.40 0.33 -10.97
CA ARG A 47 9.53 -1.12 -10.79
C ARG A 47 8.28 -1.76 -10.20
N LEU A 48 7.56 -1.01 -9.37
CA LEU A 48 6.42 -1.50 -8.60
C LEU A 48 5.05 -1.22 -9.25
N GLU A 49 4.99 -0.31 -10.23
CA GLU A 49 3.74 0.15 -10.85
C GLU A 49 2.86 -1.01 -11.36
N ASN A 50 3.46 -2.06 -11.90
CA ASN A 50 2.74 -3.20 -12.47
C ASN A 50 2.63 -4.42 -11.54
N LEU A 51 3.14 -4.36 -10.31
CA LEU A 51 3.12 -5.51 -9.39
C LEU A 51 1.79 -5.59 -8.62
N ASP A 52 0.98 -6.60 -8.88
CA ASP A 52 -0.38 -6.73 -8.31
C ASP A 52 -0.42 -6.86 -6.78
N GLN A 53 0.64 -7.37 -6.17
CA GLN A 53 0.78 -7.41 -4.72
C GLN A 53 0.99 -6.01 -4.11
N VAL A 54 1.47 -5.02 -4.88
CA VAL A 54 1.61 -3.64 -4.40
C VAL A 54 0.31 -2.88 -4.63
N GLN A 55 -0.40 -2.60 -3.53
CA GLN A 55 -1.70 -1.94 -3.58
C GLN A 55 -1.54 -0.42 -3.70
N CYS A 56 -0.68 0.18 -2.87
CA CYS A 56 -0.44 1.61 -2.85
C CYS A 56 1.01 1.91 -2.44
N ILE A 57 1.52 3.03 -2.94
CA ILE A 57 2.81 3.60 -2.61
C ILE A 57 2.59 4.95 -1.94
N TYR A 58 3.19 5.15 -0.76
CA TYR A 58 3.21 6.41 -0.03
C TYR A 58 4.62 6.95 -0.02
N LEU A 59 4.80 8.19 -0.50
CA LEU A 59 6.10 8.81 -0.56
C LEU A 59 6.31 9.72 0.65
N PHE A 60 7.37 9.48 1.42
CA PHE A 60 7.77 10.31 2.54
C PHE A 60 9.02 11.12 2.16
N CYS A 61 8.88 12.43 2.05
CA CYS A 61 9.98 13.31 1.64
C CYS A 61 9.84 14.69 2.26
N GLY A 62 10.95 15.30 2.65
CA GLY A 62 10.97 16.69 3.14
C GLY A 62 10.61 17.73 2.07
N ASN A 63 10.65 17.37 0.78
CA ASN A 63 10.35 18.27 -0.33
C ASN A 63 9.29 17.70 -1.29
N LYS A 64 8.07 18.24 -1.23
CA LYS A 64 6.95 17.87 -2.10
C LYS A 64 7.11 18.32 -3.56
N ALA A 65 7.76 19.46 -3.79
CA ALA A 65 7.70 20.17 -5.07
C ALA A 65 8.32 19.39 -6.24
N ASN A 66 9.28 18.50 -5.98
CA ASN A 66 9.94 17.70 -7.02
C ASN A 66 9.18 16.42 -7.41
N HIS A 67 8.02 16.15 -6.79
CA HIS A 67 7.39 14.83 -6.81
C HIS A 67 5.91 14.84 -7.23
N GLU A 68 5.29 16.00 -7.42
CA GLU A 68 3.88 16.08 -7.84
C GLU A 68 3.63 15.48 -9.23
N GLU A 69 4.61 15.57 -10.13
CA GLU A 69 4.54 14.93 -11.46
C GLU A 69 4.48 13.41 -11.37
N TRP A 70 4.97 12.81 -10.29
CA TRP A 70 4.97 11.36 -10.16
C TRP A 70 3.62 10.80 -9.76
N ILE A 71 2.83 11.55 -8.99
CA ILE A 71 1.42 11.18 -8.74
C ILE A 71 0.69 11.09 -10.08
N LYS A 72 1.01 11.97 -11.03
CA LYS A 72 0.43 11.94 -12.38
C LYS A 72 0.97 10.78 -13.22
N LYS A 73 2.23 10.38 -13.02
CA LYS A 73 2.92 9.36 -13.82
C LYS A 73 2.64 7.92 -13.36
N TYR A 74 2.61 7.69 -12.06
CA TYR A 74 2.50 6.35 -11.46
C TYR A 74 1.22 6.27 -10.64
N LYS A 75 0.26 5.44 -11.10
CA LYS A 75 -1.08 5.35 -10.52
C LYS A 75 -1.06 4.77 -9.12
N LYS A 76 -0.03 3.98 -8.77
CA LYS A 76 0.12 3.41 -7.44
C LYS A 76 0.64 4.42 -6.41
N ILE A 77 1.21 5.56 -6.82
CA ILE A 77 1.58 6.62 -5.87
C ILE A 77 0.30 7.32 -5.43
N LYS A 78 -0.12 7.01 -4.20
CA LYS A 78 -1.37 7.51 -3.65
C LYS A 78 -1.23 8.90 -3.04
N SER A 79 -0.13 9.15 -2.33
CA SER A 79 0.10 10.43 -1.66
C SER A 79 1.56 10.68 -1.32
N ILE A 80 1.88 11.97 -1.14
CA ILE A 80 3.18 12.46 -0.70
C ILE A 80 3.03 13.18 0.64
N HIS A 81 3.86 12.81 1.61
CA HIS A 81 3.86 13.35 2.96
C HIS A 81 5.23 13.91 3.34
N THR A 82 5.22 15.07 3.99
CA THR A 82 6.42 15.69 4.59
C THR A 82 6.48 15.51 6.09
N LYS A 83 5.34 15.13 6.71
CA LYS A 83 5.23 14.89 8.15
C LYS A 83 4.84 13.44 8.40
N ILE A 84 5.61 12.77 9.25
CA ILE A 84 5.39 11.35 9.59
C ILE A 84 4.00 11.11 10.19
N LYS A 85 3.49 12.04 10.99
CA LYS A 85 2.14 11.95 11.59
C LYS A 85 1.05 11.90 10.52
N GLU A 86 1.16 12.72 9.47
CA GLU A 86 0.19 12.74 8.37
C GLU A 86 0.24 11.41 7.59
N LEU A 87 1.45 10.92 7.29
CA LEU A 87 1.63 9.61 6.64
C LEU A 87 0.98 8.49 7.44
N CYS A 88 1.28 8.40 8.75
CA CYS A 88 0.71 7.36 9.61
C CYS A 88 -0.82 7.41 9.66
N LEU A 89 -1.41 8.61 9.72
CA LEU A 89 -2.86 8.77 9.69
C LEU A 89 -3.47 8.29 8.37
N THR A 90 -2.86 8.64 7.24
CA THR A 90 -3.30 8.20 5.91
C THR A 90 -3.20 6.69 5.75
N VAL A 91 -2.05 6.09 6.08
CA VAL A 91 -1.85 4.63 5.99
C VAL A 91 -2.85 3.89 6.88
N LYS A 92 -3.06 4.37 8.12
CA LYS A 92 -4.04 3.77 9.04
C LYS A 92 -5.47 3.86 8.51
N TYR A 93 -5.85 5.01 7.94
CA TYR A 93 -7.16 5.18 7.33
C TYR A 93 -7.37 4.19 6.17
N ASP A 94 -6.36 4.07 5.30
CA ASP A 94 -6.44 3.24 4.10
C ASP A 94 -6.50 1.74 4.39
N ILE A 95 -5.72 1.27 5.36
CA ILE A 95 -5.79 -0.12 5.84
C ILE A 95 -7.18 -0.40 6.43
N ASN A 96 -7.72 0.52 7.24
CA ASN A 96 -9.04 0.36 7.85
C ASN A 96 -10.18 0.37 6.82
N GLN A 97 -10.07 1.16 5.75
CA GLN A 97 -11.11 1.16 4.70
C GLN A 97 -11.09 -0.13 3.88
N PHE A 98 -9.92 -0.71 3.65
CA PHE A 98 -9.81 -2.02 3.00
C PHE A 98 -10.43 -3.13 3.87
N ASP A 99 -10.19 -3.12 5.17
CA ASP A 99 -10.78 -4.06 6.12
C ASP A 99 -12.32 -3.97 6.17
N LYS A 100 -12.87 -2.74 6.16
CA LYS A 100 -14.32 -2.51 6.07
C LYS A 100 -14.94 -2.99 4.75
N GLY A 101 -14.21 -2.90 3.64
CA GLY A 101 -14.64 -3.42 2.34
C GLY A 101 -14.74 -4.96 2.32
N LEU A 102 -13.83 -5.64 3.02
CA LEU A 102 -13.82 -7.11 3.13
C LEU A 102 -14.87 -7.68 4.09
N THR A 103 -15.40 -6.85 5.00
CA THR A 103 -16.39 -7.25 6.02
C THR A 103 -17.84 -6.99 5.63
N SER A 104 -18.10 -6.49 4.41
CA SER A 104 -19.46 -6.31 3.88
C SER A 104 -20.12 -7.65 3.55
N ILE A 105 -20.51 -8.40 4.58
CA ILE A 105 -21.29 -9.63 4.45
C ILE A 105 -22.77 -9.25 4.39
N SER A 106 -23.38 -9.32 3.21
CA SER A 106 -24.83 -9.20 3.08
C SER A 106 -25.47 -10.58 3.30
N ILE A 107 -26.23 -10.76 4.39
CA ILE A 107 -27.08 -11.93 4.56
C ILE A 107 -28.30 -11.74 3.67
N LEU A 108 -28.34 -12.45 2.53
CA LEU A 108 -29.55 -12.57 1.72
C LEU A 108 -30.47 -13.57 2.41
N SER A 109 -31.46 -13.08 3.16
CA SER A 109 -32.59 -13.91 3.53
C SER A 109 -33.43 -14.18 2.28
N ARG A 110 -33.60 -15.46 1.92
CA ARG A 110 -34.63 -15.85 0.96
C ARG A 110 -35.98 -15.55 1.61
N VAL A 111 -36.70 -14.57 1.09
CA VAL A 111 -38.14 -14.48 1.30
C VAL A 111 -38.77 -15.51 0.38
N SER A 112 -39.26 -16.61 0.96
CA SER A 112 -40.14 -17.53 0.25
C SER A 112 -41.53 -16.89 0.21
N MET A 113 -42.03 -16.58 -0.99
CA MET A 113 -43.47 -16.33 -1.22
C MET A 113 -44.24 -17.64 -1.19
#